data_AF-A0A5S4UIF0-F1
#
_entry.id   AF-A0A5S4UIF0-F1
#
_cell.length_a   1.000
_cell.length_b   1.000
_cell.length_c   1.000
_cell.angle_alpha   90.00
_cell.angle_beta   90.00
_cell.angle_gamma   90.00
#
_symmetry.space_group_name_H-M   'P 1'
#
loop_
_entity.id
_entity.type
_entity.pdbx_description
1 polymer ?
#
loop_
_entity_poly.entity_id
_entity_poly.type
_entity_poly.pdbx_seq_one_letter_code
_entity_poly.pdbx_strand_id
1 'polypeptide(L)'
;MYTADKKSNQRRSSIWRRLGGVFVGFMHRLMAFVLLGMAGNALAAPASTPIAAAGTTTTAAVGAAPSALPPTGAVGTLMNTDLSVLGMYQHADVVVKTVMIGLLLASVVTWAIFFGKSASLMSAKKRIRREYQALEEARTLDDATDIAAEFKPGSVSLQLLTDARNEQVLSERSDDNNGIKERTAFRFERRVAATGRQMGRGTGYLATVGAIAPFIGLFGTVWGIMNSFIGIAQSQTTNLAVVAPGIAEALLATAIGLVAAIPAVVIYNVFARWTASYKAMVGDVAAQVLLLQSRDLDIAASVGNVSPAPAHQLRVG
;
A
#
# COMPACT_ATOMS: atom_id res chain seq x y z
N MET A 1 37.92 -3.48 -4.71
CA MET A 1 36.64 -2.76 -4.46
C MET A 1 35.60 -2.92 -5.59
N TYR A 2 36.00 -3.11 -6.86
CA TYR A 2 35.10 -3.19 -8.04
C TYR A 2 34.24 -4.48 -8.15
N THR A 3 34.64 -5.58 -7.53
CA THR A 3 34.01 -6.90 -7.69
C THR A 3 32.85 -7.17 -6.70
N ALA A 4 32.86 -6.52 -5.52
CA ALA A 4 31.81 -6.66 -4.52
C ALA A 4 30.51 -5.97 -4.96
N ASP A 5 30.62 -4.82 -5.65
CA ASP A 5 29.48 -4.05 -6.13
C ASP A 5 28.72 -4.78 -7.26
N LYS A 6 29.45 -5.41 -8.20
CA LYS A 6 28.87 -6.25 -9.26
C LYS A 6 28.05 -7.42 -8.71
N LYS A 7 28.56 -8.14 -7.70
CA LYS A 7 27.83 -9.26 -7.05
C LYS A 7 26.58 -8.77 -6.31
N SER A 8 26.62 -7.59 -5.69
CA SER A 8 25.46 -6.99 -5.03
C SER A 8 24.38 -6.58 -6.05
N ASN A 9 24.80 -6.02 -7.18
CA ASN A 9 23.91 -5.55 -8.22
C ASN A 9 23.29 -6.72 -9.00
N GLN A 10 24.04 -7.80 -9.22
CA GLN A 10 23.55 -9.04 -9.85
C GLN A 10 22.59 -9.82 -8.93
N ARG A 11 22.78 -9.77 -7.61
CA ARG A 11 21.78 -10.28 -6.65
C ARG A 11 20.52 -9.42 -6.59
N ARG A 12 20.64 -8.09 -6.69
CA ARG A 12 19.47 -7.22 -6.82
C ARG A 12 18.72 -7.53 -8.12
N SER A 13 19.39 -7.59 -9.27
CA SER A 13 18.74 -7.86 -10.55
C SER A 13 18.07 -9.23 -10.63
N SER A 14 18.65 -10.28 -10.03
CA SER A 14 18.02 -11.60 -9.99
C SER A 14 16.79 -11.66 -9.08
N ILE A 15 16.79 -10.92 -7.97
CA ILE A 15 15.62 -10.75 -7.10
C ILE A 15 14.53 -9.95 -7.82
N TRP A 16 14.89 -8.89 -8.55
CA TRP A 16 13.95 -8.11 -9.36
C TRP A 16 13.36 -8.92 -10.53
N ARG A 17 14.14 -9.79 -11.18
CA ARG A 17 13.62 -10.69 -12.23
C ARG A 17 12.71 -11.79 -11.65
N ARG A 18 13.02 -12.32 -10.47
CA ARG A 18 12.17 -13.29 -9.76
C ARG A 18 10.86 -12.65 -9.27
N LEU A 19 10.94 -11.46 -8.65
CA LEU A 19 9.76 -10.71 -8.22
C LEU A 19 8.94 -10.21 -9.42
N GLY A 20 9.59 -9.83 -10.53
CA GLY A 20 8.94 -9.51 -11.79
C GLY A 20 8.21 -10.72 -12.40
N GLY A 21 8.81 -11.91 -12.36
CA GLY A 21 8.15 -13.15 -12.80
C GLY A 21 6.96 -13.54 -11.92
N VAL A 22 7.07 -13.33 -10.60
CA VAL A 22 5.94 -13.51 -9.67
C VAL A 22 4.86 -12.44 -9.89
N PHE A 23 5.25 -11.18 -10.15
CA PHE A 23 4.33 -10.09 -10.48
C PHE A 23 3.55 -10.40 -11.76
N VAL A 24 4.24 -10.78 -12.85
CA VAL A 24 3.60 -11.13 -14.12
C VAL A 24 2.72 -12.38 -13.93
N GLY A 25 3.21 -13.43 -13.26
CA GLY A 25 2.44 -14.65 -13.04
C GLY A 25 1.22 -14.46 -12.14
N PHE A 26 1.34 -13.66 -11.08
CA PHE A 26 0.22 -13.31 -10.21
C PHE A 26 -0.77 -12.38 -10.92
N MET A 27 -0.30 -11.38 -11.67
CA MET A 27 -1.17 -10.48 -12.44
C MET A 27 -1.92 -11.22 -13.54
N HIS A 28 -1.26 -12.18 -14.21
CA HIS A 28 -1.92 -13.05 -15.18
C HIS A 28 -2.96 -13.96 -14.53
N ARG A 29 -2.67 -14.50 -13.33
CA ARG A 29 -3.64 -15.29 -12.54
C ARG A 29 -4.78 -14.45 -11.98
N LEU A 30 -4.52 -13.21 -11.56
CA LEU A 30 -5.53 -12.29 -11.04
C LEU A 30 -6.43 -11.81 -12.19
N MET A 31 -5.86 -11.43 -13.34
CA MET A 31 -6.64 -11.14 -14.55
C MET A 31 -7.44 -12.38 -14.97
N ALA A 32 -6.82 -13.56 -15.00
CA ALA A 32 -7.53 -14.80 -15.32
C ALA A 32 -8.64 -15.10 -14.30
N PHE A 33 -8.43 -14.84 -13.01
CA PHE A 33 -9.44 -15.07 -11.97
C PHE A 33 -10.58 -14.05 -12.03
N VAL A 34 -10.30 -12.78 -12.36
CA VAL A 34 -11.32 -11.76 -12.60
C VAL A 34 -12.10 -12.06 -13.89
N LEU A 35 -11.40 -12.42 -14.97
CA LEU A 35 -12.02 -12.79 -16.24
C LEU A 35 -12.83 -14.10 -16.16
N LEU A 36 -12.35 -15.09 -15.40
CA LEU A 36 -13.04 -16.38 -15.19
C LEU A 36 -14.16 -16.26 -14.15
N GLY A 37 -13.97 -15.43 -13.11
CA GLY A 37 -14.97 -15.15 -12.08
C GLY A 37 -16.16 -14.33 -12.58
N MET A 38 -15.97 -13.53 -13.64
CA MET A 38 -17.07 -12.83 -14.33
C MET A 38 -17.71 -13.66 -15.45
N ALA A 39 -17.15 -14.82 -15.81
CA ALA A 39 -17.75 -15.79 -16.73
C ALA A 39 -18.57 -16.89 -16.01
N GLY A 40 -18.58 -16.92 -14.67
CA GLY A 40 -19.24 -17.94 -13.87
C GLY A 40 -20.64 -17.56 -13.42
N ASN A 41 -21.64 -18.26 -13.97
CA ASN A 41 -23.07 -18.30 -13.60
C ASN A 41 -23.71 -16.96 -13.22
N ALA A 42 -24.48 -16.40 -14.16
CA ALA A 42 -25.63 -15.58 -13.82
C ALA A 42 -26.49 -16.34 -12.80
N LEU A 43 -26.35 -16.03 -11.50
CA LEU A 43 -27.37 -16.41 -10.54
C LEU A 43 -28.65 -15.70 -11.01
N ALA A 44 -29.64 -16.50 -11.38
CA ALA A 44 -30.97 -16.04 -11.66
C ALA A 44 -31.38 -15.01 -10.60
N ALA A 45 -31.77 -13.82 -11.05
CA ALA A 45 -32.31 -12.80 -10.18
C ALA A 45 -33.42 -13.42 -9.32
N PRO A 46 -33.47 -13.17 -8.00
CA PRO A 46 -34.61 -13.59 -7.20
C PRO A 46 -35.86 -12.97 -7.82
N ALA A 47 -36.82 -13.81 -8.19
CA ALA A 47 -38.09 -13.37 -8.71
C ALA A 47 -38.69 -12.34 -7.73
N SER A 48 -38.77 -11.08 -8.16
CA SER A 48 -39.51 -10.06 -7.42
C SER A 48 -40.97 -10.48 -7.43
N THR A 49 -41.45 -10.95 -6.29
CA THR A 49 -42.88 -11.09 -6.02
C THR A 49 -43.54 -9.73 -6.26
N PRO A 50 -44.56 -9.62 -7.12
CA PRO A 50 -45.27 -8.36 -7.27
C PRO A 50 -46.00 -8.08 -5.96
N ILE A 51 -45.69 -6.94 -5.34
CA ILE A 51 -46.48 -6.38 -4.26
C ILE A 51 -47.84 -6.02 -4.86
N ALA A 52 -48.88 -6.72 -4.42
CA ALA A 52 -50.27 -6.41 -4.75
C ALA A 52 -50.62 -5.05 -4.15
N ALA A 53 -50.62 -4.01 -4.99
CA ALA A 53 -51.29 -2.76 -4.68
C ALA A 53 -52.79 -2.99 -4.77
N ALA A 54 -53.48 -2.90 -3.64
CA ALA A 54 -54.93 -2.85 -3.59
C ALA A 54 -55.40 -1.57 -4.30
N GLY A 55 -56.09 -1.73 -5.42
CA GLY A 55 -56.62 -0.62 -6.22
C GLY A 55 -57.68 -1.10 -7.20
N THR A 56 -58.94 -0.96 -6.77
CA THR A 56 -60.16 -0.77 -7.57
C THR A 56 -60.37 -1.62 -8.83
N THR A 57 -61.25 -2.61 -8.68
CA THR A 57 -62.01 -3.28 -9.74
C THR A 57 -62.72 -2.26 -10.64
N THR A 58 -62.36 -2.24 -11.93
CA THR A 58 -63.28 -1.79 -13.00
C THR A 58 -63.38 -2.92 -14.02
N THR A 59 -64.59 -3.45 -14.11
CA THR A 59 -65.06 -4.50 -15.01
C THR A 59 -65.14 -3.95 -16.45
N ALA A 60 -64.49 -4.59 -17.42
CA ALA A 60 -64.79 -4.38 -18.84
C ALA A 60 -64.52 -5.64 -19.68
N ALA A 61 -65.64 -6.27 -20.07
CA ALA A 61 -65.95 -7.06 -21.25
C ALA A 61 -64.90 -8.01 -21.89
N VAL A 62 -65.29 -9.29 -21.89
CA VAL A 62 -64.78 -10.39 -22.70
C VAL A 62 -65.03 -10.12 -24.19
N GLY A 63 -63.95 -10.08 -24.98
CA GLY A 63 -63.97 -10.23 -26.44
C GLY A 63 -63.15 -11.46 -26.83
N ALA A 64 -63.78 -12.42 -27.51
CA ALA A 64 -63.19 -13.71 -27.87
C ALA A 64 -62.42 -13.68 -29.20
N ALA A 65 -61.21 -14.29 -29.19
CA ALA A 65 -60.44 -14.92 -30.28
C ALA A 65 -59.87 -14.02 -31.43
N PRO A 66 -58.71 -14.37 -32.07
CA PRO A 66 -58.11 -15.70 -32.16
C PRO A 66 -56.64 -15.83 -31.74
N SER A 67 -56.29 -17.06 -31.37
CA SER A 67 -54.96 -17.57 -31.12
C SER A 67 -54.11 -17.55 -32.40
N ALA A 68 -53.30 -16.52 -32.58
CA ALA A 68 -52.18 -16.57 -33.52
C ALA A 68 -50.90 -16.75 -32.71
N LEU A 69 -50.34 -17.96 -32.76
CA LEU A 69 -48.96 -18.22 -32.32
C LEU A 69 -48.03 -17.27 -33.11
N PRO A 70 -47.20 -16.44 -32.46
CA PRO A 70 -46.14 -15.73 -33.17
C PRO A 70 -45.18 -16.77 -33.77
N PRO A 71 -44.60 -16.51 -34.95
CA PRO A 71 -43.69 -17.45 -35.58
C PRO A 71 -42.49 -17.70 -34.67
N THR A 72 -42.29 -18.97 -34.33
CA THR A 72 -41.19 -19.54 -33.53
C THR A 72 -39.80 -19.32 -34.14
N GLY A 73 -39.68 -18.54 -35.22
CA GLY A 73 -38.43 -18.23 -35.92
C GLY A 73 -37.70 -16.97 -35.42
N ALA A 74 -38.32 -16.13 -34.60
CA ALA A 74 -37.69 -14.88 -34.12
C ALA A 74 -36.81 -15.08 -32.86
N VAL A 75 -36.86 -16.25 -32.22
CA VAL A 75 -36.10 -16.54 -30.99
C VAL A 75 -34.62 -16.87 -31.29
N GLY A 76 -34.31 -17.29 -32.51
CA GLY A 76 -32.95 -17.70 -32.90
C GLY A 76 -31.98 -16.56 -33.23
N THR A 77 -32.48 -15.34 -33.50
CA THR A 77 -31.61 -14.24 -34.01
C THR A 77 -31.06 -13.33 -32.89
N LEU A 78 -31.63 -13.40 -31.68
CA LEU A 78 -31.19 -12.58 -30.53
C LEU A 78 -30.11 -13.26 -29.66
N MET A 79 -29.79 -14.54 -29.91
CA MET A 79 -28.71 -15.27 -29.23
C MET A 79 -27.30 -14.96 -29.75
N ASN A 80 -27.18 -14.07 -30.76
CA ASN A 80 -25.88 -13.64 -31.32
C ASN A 80 -25.36 -12.32 -30.73
N THR A 81 -25.88 -11.89 -29.58
CA THR A 81 -25.26 -10.80 -28.82
C THR A 81 -24.20 -11.44 -27.93
N ASP A 82 -22.94 -11.33 -28.35
CA ASP A 82 -21.79 -11.93 -27.68
C ASP A 82 -21.59 -11.25 -26.31
N LEU A 83 -22.23 -11.76 -25.27
CA LEU A 83 -22.14 -11.28 -23.87
C LEU A 83 -20.76 -11.58 -23.23
N SER A 84 -19.74 -11.89 -24.05
CA SER A 84 -18.38 -11.95 -23.56
C SER A 84 -17.94 -10.58 -23.05
N VAL A 85 -17.05 -10.56 -22.05
CA VAL A 85 -16.47 -9.32 -21.50
C VAL A 85 -15.85 -8.45 -22.61
N LEU A 86 -15.31 -9.08 -23.65
CA LEU A 86 -14.72 -8.41 -24.80
C LEU A 86 -15.79 -7.80 -25.73
N GLY A 87 -16.90 -8.50 -25.96
CA GLY A 87 -18.05 -7.99 -26.73
C GLY A 87 -18.69 -6.79 -26.03
N MET A 88 -18.96 -6.89 -24.73
CA MET A 88 -19.43 -5.77 -23.91
C MET A 88 -18.46 -4.58 -23.90
N TYR A 89 -17.15 -4.82 -23.81
CA TYR A 89 -16.19 -3.72 -23.89
C TYR A 89 -16.22 -3.01 -25.25
N GLN A 90 -16.41 -3.73 -26.36
CA GLN A 90 -16.45 -3.11 -27.70
C GLN A 90 -17.65 -2.18 -27.87
N HIS A 91 -18.81 -2.56 -27.32
CA HIS A 91 -20.05 -1.77 -27.37
C HIS A 91 -20.12 -0.62 -26.36
N ALA A 92 -19.22 -0.60 -25.38
CA ALA A 92 -19.20 0.45 -24.38
C ALA A 92 -18.90 1.86 -24.90
N ASP A 93 -19.53 2.84 -24.22
CA ASP A 93 -19.29 4.25 -24.43
C ASP A 93 -17.83 4.64 -24.13
N VAL A 94 -17.31 5.64 -24.84
CA VAL A 94 -15.91 6.10 -24.72
C VAL A 94 -15.57 6.49 -23.28
N VAL A 95 -16.51 7.08 -22.55
CA VAL A 95 -16.31 7.47 -21.14
C VAL A 95 -16.16 6.23 -20.25
N VAL A 96 -17.04 5.24 -20.40
CA VAL A 96 -16.99 3.98 -19.63
C VAL A 96 -15.69 3.22 -19.92
N LYS A 97 -15.28 3.15 -21.19
CA LYS A 97 -13.99 2.58 -21.60
C LYS A 97 -12.82 3.26 -20.91
N THR A 98 -12.83 4.59 -20.83
CA THR A 98 -11.78 5.38 -20.16
C THR A 98 -11.74 5.10 -18.66
N VAL A 99 -12.90 5.01 -18.01
CA VAL A 99 -13.03 4.64 -16.59
C VAL A 99 -12.44 3.25 -16.32
N MET A 100 -12.81 2.25 -17.12
CA MET A 100 -12.33 0.87 -16.96
C MET A 100 -10.81 0.78 -17.16
N ILE A 101 -10.26 1.40 -18.21
CA ILE A 101 -8.81 1.42 -18.45
C ILE A 101 -8.08 2.13 -17.32
N GLY A 102 -8.58 3.28 -16.87
CA GLY A 102 -7.97 4.05 -15.77
C GLY A 102 -7.91 3.24 -14.47
N LEU A 103 -8.98 2.53 -14.12
CA LEU A 103 -9.03 1.65 -12.95
C LEU A 103 -8.08 0.45 -13.08
N LEU A 104 -7.97 -0.15 -14.26
CA LEU A 104 -7.00 -1.22 -14.52
C LEU A 104 -5.56 -0.73 -14.36
N LEU A 105 -5.23 0.44 -14.89
CA LEU A 105 -3.89 1.04 -14.72
C LEU A 105 -3.60 1.36 -13.25
N ALA A 106 -4.59 1.89 -12.51
CA ALA A 106 -4.46 2.13 -11.07
C ALA A 106 -4.18 0.83 -10.28
N SER A 107 -4.82 -0.28 -10.68
CA SER A 107 -4.56 -1.61 -10.12
C SER A 107 -3.11 -2.06 -10.40
N VAL A 108 -2.63 -1.91 -11.65
CA VAL A 108 -1.24 -2.25 -12.02
C VAL A 108 -0.24 -1.44 -11.19
N VAL A 109 -0.46 -0.14 -11.03
CA VAL A 109 0.38 0.74 -10.20
C VAL A 109 0.37 0.30 -8.73
N THR A 110 -0.80 -0.06 -8.20
CA THR A 110 -0.94 -0.58 -6.82
C THR A 110 -0.06 -1.79 -6.59
N TRP A 111 -0.10 -2.76 -7.51
CA TRP A 111 0.74 -3.96 -7.43
C TRP A 111 2.23 -3.65 -7.64
N ALA A 112 2.59 -2.76 -8.56
CA ALA A 112 3.98 -2.34 -8.76
C ALA A 112 4.57 -1.73 -7.49
N ILE A 113 3.81 -0.85 -6.81
CA ILE A 113 4.22 -0.28 -5.52
C ILE A 113 4.30 -1.37 -4.46
N PHE A 114 3.36 -2.32 -4.42
CA PHE A 114 3.40 -3.43 -3.47
C PHE A 114 4.72 -4.20 -3.53
N PHE A 115 5.12 -4.68 -4.70
CA PHE A 115 6.36 -5.48 -4.82
C PHE A 115 7.62 -4.65 -4.56
N GLY A 116 7.70 -3.44 -5.13
CA GLY A 116 8.86 -2.56 -4.94
C GLY A 116 9.04 -2.16 -3.48
N LYS A 117 7.96 -1.74 -2.82
CA LYS A 117 7.99 -1.28 -1.42
C LYS A 117 8.19 -2.44 -0.45
N SER A 118 7.57 -3.60 -0.70
CA SER A 118 7.72 -4.79 0.13
C SER A 118 9.17 -5.24 0.22
N ALA A 119 9.88 -5.34 -0.92
CA ALA A 119 11.29 -5.72 -0.93
C ALA A 119 12.17 -4.71 -0.19
N SER A 120 11.92 -3.41 -0.40
CA SER A 120 12.65 -2.33 0.29
C SER A 120 12.45 -2.39 1.81
N LEU A 121 11.20 -2.44 2.28
CA LEU A 121 10.86 -2.49 3.71
C LEU A 121 11.38 -3.76 4.39
N MET A 122 11.23 -4.92 3.76
CA MET A 122 11.75 -6.18 4.32
C MET A 122 13.27 -6.16 4.44
N SER A 123 13.97 -5.62 3.44
CA SER A 123 15.43 -5.50 3.50
C SER A 123 15.90 -4.54 4.58
N ALA A 124 15.19 -3.42 4.78
CA ALA A 124 15.47 -2.44 5.82
C ALA A 124 15.18 -3.00 7.22
N LYS A 125 14.04 -3.69 7.39
CA LYS A 125 13.67 -4.36 8.65
C LYS A 125 14.66 -5.46 9.03
N LYS A 126 15.07 -6.29 8.07
CA LYS A 126 16.08 -7.33 8.32
C LYS A 126 17.43 -6.73 8.70
N ARG A 127 17.80 -5.60 8.10
CA ARG A 127 19.04 -4.89 8.41
C ARG A 127 19.01 -4.30 9.82
N ILE A 128 18.02 -3.46 10.12
CA ILE A 128 17.97 -2.77 11.42
C ILE A 128 17.94 -3.77 12.57
N ARG A 129 17.27 -4.91 12.40
CA ARG A 129 17.26 -5.98 13.40
C ARG A 129 18.65 -6.58 13.64
N ARG A 130 19.45 -6.78 12.58
CA ARG A 130 20.81 -7.32 12.70
C ARG A 130 21.76 -6.30 13.34
N GLU A 131 21.64 -5.04 12.94
CA GLU A 131 22.46 -3.97 13.49
C GLU A 131 22.13 -3.72 14.97
N TYR A 132 20.84 -3.74 15.33
CA TYR A 132 20.41 -3.65 16.73
C TYR A 132 20.98 -4.80 17.58
N GLN A 133 20.89 -6.05 17.10
CA GLN A 133 21.49 -7.21 17.78
C GLN A 133 23.01 -7.08 17.96
N ALA A 134 23.72 -6.56 16.96
CA ALA A 134 25.16 -6.32 17.08
C ALA A 134 25.47 -5.23 18.12
N LEU A 135 24.62 -4.20 18.22
CA LEU A 135 24.79 -3.14 19.21
C LEU A 135 24.45 -3.58 20.63
N GLU A 136 23.60 -4.59 20.84
CA GLU A 136 23.29 -5.16 22.17
C GLU A 136 24.54 -5.64 22.93
N GLU A 137 25.60 -6.01 22.21
CA GLU A 137 26.87 -6.45 22.81
C GLU A 137 27.78 -5.28 23.23
N ALA A 138 27.52 -4.06 22.73
CA ALA A 138 28.33 -2.88 23.03
C ALA A 138 28.17 -2.42 24.48
N ARG A 139 29.29 -2.16 25.16
CA ARG A 139 29.29 -1.69 26.55
C ARG A 139 29.52 -0.19 26.68
N THR A 140 30.24 0.37 25.72
CA THR A 140 30.53 1.80 25.58
C THR A 140 30.09 2.31 24.21
N LEU A 141 30.02 3.63 24.06
CA LEU A 141 29.80 4.27 22.78
C LEU A 141 30.98 4.03 21.81
N ASP A 142 32.20 3.85 22.32
CA ASP A 142 33.40 3.51 21.53
C ASP A 142 33.22 2.13 20.88
N ASP A 143 32.91 1.12 21.69
CA ASP A 143 32.61 -0.24 21.18
C ASP A 143 31.49 -0.22 20.14
N ALA A 144 30.42 0.53 20.39
CA ALA A 144 29.29 0.64 19.47
C ALA A 144 29.70 1.28 18.13
N THR A 145 30.64 2.22 18.15
CA THR A 145 31.15 2.90 16.95
C THR A 145 32.03 1.94 16.13
N ASP A 146 32.86 1.14 16.80
CA ASP A 146 33.70 0.12 16.17
C ASP A 146 32.87 -0.99 15.52
N ILE A 147 31.87 -1.51 16.23
CA ILE A 147 30.91 -2.49 15.69
C ILE A 147 30.20 -1.91 14.45
N ALA A 148 29.81 -0.64 14.51
CA ALA A 148 29.13 0.02 13.41
C ALA A 148 30.01 0.30 12.18
N ALA A 149 31.34 0.19 12.28
CA ALA A 149 32.24 0.33 11.13
C ALA A 149 31.98 -0.72 10.05
N GLU A 150 31.47 -1.90 10.43
CA GLU A 150 31.08 -2.96 9.50
C GLU A 150 29.69 -2.75 8.89
N PHE A 151 28.92 -1.78 9.39
CA PHE A 151 27.57 -1.52 8.89
C PHE A 151 27.64 -0.92 7.49
N LYS A 152 26.60 -1.20 6.69
CA LYS A 152 26.58 -0.69 5.32
C LYS A 152 26.52 0.85 5.34
N PRO A 153 27.31 1.54 4.48
CA PRO A 153 27.23 2.98 4.32
C PRO A 153 25.80 3.49 4.15
N GLY A 154 25.47 4.55 4.89
CA GLY A 154 24.14 5.14 4.91
C GLY A 154 23.10 4.38 5.75
N SER A 155 23.50 3.40 6.56
CA SER A 155 22.60 2.81 7.57
C SER A 155 22.11 3.85 8.58
N VAL A 156 20.88 3.69 9.06
CA VAL A 156 20.28 4.56 10.07
C VAL A 156 20.99 4.41 11.42
N SER A 157 21.37 3.18 11.80
CA SER A 157 22.12 2.90 13.03
C SER A 157 23.47 3.62 13.04
N LEU A 158 24.20 3.53 11.92
CA LEU A 158 25.47 4.25 11.74
C LEU A 158 25.28 5.77 11.80
N GLN A 159 24.21 6.29 11.20
CA GLN A 159 23.91 7.73 11.27
C GLN A 159 23.59 8.21 12.69
N LEU A 160 22.89 7.40 13.50
CA LEU A 160 22.61 7.72 14.90
C LEU A 160 23.91 7.76 15.73
N LEU A 161 24.79 6.77 15.56
CA LEU A 161 26.09 6.75 16.22
C LEU A 161 26.97 7.93 15.80
N THR A 162 27.02 8.22 14.49
CA THR A 162 27.74 9.38 13.95
C THR A 162 27.20 10.68 14.52
N ASP A 163 25.87 10.78 14.69
CA ASP A 163 25.26 11.96 15.30
C ASP A 163 25.65 12.12 16.77
N ALA A 164 25.61 11.06 17.58
CA ALA A 164 26.05 11.11 18.97
C ALA A 164 27.52 11.52 19.09
N ARG A 165 28.38 10.99 18.23
CA ARG A 165 29.79 11.36 18.16
C ARG A 165 30.01 12.80 17.77
N ASN A 166 29.32 13.24 16.73
CA ASN A 166 29.39 14.61 16.29
C ASN A 166 28.95 15.57 17.41
N GLU A 167 27.93 15.22 18.19
CA GLU A 167 27.51 16.06 19.33
C GLU A 167 28.56 16.12 20.44
N GLN A 168 29.24 15.00 20.74
CA GLN A 168 30.36 14.99 21.69
C GLN A 168 31.51 15.88 21.22
N VAL A 169 31.90 15.78 19.94
CA VAL A 169 32.98 16.62 19.37
C VAL A 169 32.60 18.10 19.40
N LEU A 170 31.34 18.44 19.05
CA LEU A 170 30.87 19.82 19.11
C LEU A 170 30.81 20.36 20.55
N SER A 171 30.65 19.48 21.52
CA SER A 171 30.52 19.83 22.95
C SER A 171 31.79 19.54 23.76
N GLU A 172 32.93 19.27 23.12
CA GLU A 172 34.20 18.90 23.79
C GLU A 172 34.65 19.92 24.84
N ARG A 173 34.28 21.20 24.65
CA ARG A 173 34.62 22.32 25.56
C ARG A 173 33.51 22.66 26.56
N SER A 174 32.46 21.85 26.64
CA SER A 174 31.30 22.08 27.50
C SER A 174 31.36 21.15 28.71
N ASP A 175 31.26 21.73 29.91
CA ASP A 175 31.17 20.94 31.16
C ASP A 175 29.72 20.47 31.45
N ASP A 176 28.75 20.93 30.68
CA ASP A 176 27.34 20.55 30.81
C ASP A 176 27.00 19.25 30.07
N ASN A 177 27.13 18.12 30.78
CA ASN A 177 26.74 16.80 30.27
C ASN A 177 25.23 16.67 30.04
N ASN A 178 24.38 17.37 30.79
CA ASN A 178 22.94 17.30 30.60
C ASN A 178 22.55 17.94 29.26
N GLY A 179 23.14 19.09 28.93
CA GLY A 179 22.97 19.72 27.63
C GLY A 179 23.38 18.82 26.46
N ILE A 180 24.46 18.03 26.59
CA ILE A 180 24.89 17.06 25.57
C ILE A 180 23.84 15.96 25.38
N LYS A 181 23.32 15.41 26.49
CA LYS A 181 22.27 14.36 26.47
C LYS A 181 20.99 14.88 25.81
N GLU A 182 20.54 16.08 26.18
CA GLU A 182 19.34 16.71 25.62
C GLU A 182 19.48 17.01 24.12
N ARG A 183 20.60 17.60 23.69
CA ARG A 183 20.87 17.89 22.27
C ARG A 183 20.93 16.60 21.45
N THR A 184 21.61 15.57 21.95
CA THR A 184 21.68 14.27 21.25
C THR A 184 20.29 13.62 21.15
N ALA A 185 19.52 13.61 22.24
CA ALA A 185 18.15 13.06 22.25
C ALA A 185 17.24 13.79 21.25
N PHE A 186 17.31 15.12 21.21
CA PHE A 186 16.54 15.92 20.25
C PHE A 186 16.92 15.61 18.80
N ARG A 187 18.21 15.49 18.49
CA ARG A 187 18.69 15.10 17.14
C ARG A 187 18.19 13.72 16.75
N PHE A 188 18.17 12.77 17.69
CA PHE A 188 17.68 11.41 17.46
C PHE A 188 16.18 11.37 17.21
N GLU A 189 15.37 12.06 18.02
CA GLU A 189 13.93 12.15 17.80
C GLU A 189 13.62 12.68 16.38
N ARG A 190 14.34 13.74 15.98
CA ARG A 190 14.21 14.30 14.63
C ARG A 190 14.59 13.30 13.54
N ARG A 191 15.66 12.52 13.73
CA ARG A 191 16.13 11.50 12.76
C ARG A 191 15.19 10.31 12.67
N VAL A 192 14.69 9.80 13.80
CA VAL A 192 13.68 8.72 13.86
C VAL A 192 12.42 9.18 13.12
N ALA A 193 11.96 10.40 13.37
CA ALA A 193 10.80 10.97 12.68
C ALA A 193 11.04 11.15 11.17
N ALA A 194 12.21 11.62 10.76
CA ALA A 194 12.58 11.77 9.35
C ALA A 194 12.63 10.42 8.62
N THR A 195 13.19 9.40 9.27
CA THR A 195 13.27 8.03 8.76
C THR A 195 11.87 7.43 8.56
N GLY A 196 10.98 7.62 9.53
CA GLY A 196 9.58 7.21 9.41
C GLY A 196 8.87 7.87 8.21
N ARG A 197 9.05 9.18 8.03
CA ARG A 197 8.48 9.90 6.87
C ARG A 197 9.05 9.40 5.54
N GLN A 198 10.36 9.17 5.46
CA GLN A 198 11.01 8.67 4.25
C GLN A 198 10.48 7.28 3.88
N MET A 199 10.30 6.41 4.89
CA MET A 199 9.76 5.07 4.68
C MET A 199 8.27 5.08 4.31
N GLY A 200 7.50 6.09 4.75
CA GLY A 200 6.12 6.31 4.32
C GLY A 200 5.95 6.87 2.90
N ARG A 201 7.01 7.35 2.23
CA ARG A 201 6.87 7.94 0.88
C ARG A 201 6.27 6.95 -0.13
N GLY A 202 5.33 7.41 -0.94
CA GLY A 202 4.70 6.64 -2.00
C GLY A 202 3.51 5.78 -1.56
N THR A 203 3.29 5.55 -0.26
CA THR A 203 2.09 4.83 0.22
C THR A 203 0.82 5.67 0.10
N GLY A 204 0.96 7.01 0.04
CA GLY A 204 -0.16 7.93 -0.18
C GLY A 204 -0.95 7.65 -1.47
N TYR A 205 -0.28 7.18 -2.53
CA TYR A 205 -0.97 6.78 -3.77
C TYR A 205 -1.96 5.63 -3.52
N LEU A 206 -1.61 4.65 -2.68
CA LEU A 206 -2.49 3.52 -2.36
C LEU A 206 -3.70 3.98 -1.56
N ALA A 207 -3.50 4.92 -0.62
CA ALA A 207 -4.59 5.53 0.12
C ALA A 207 -5.55 6.27 -0.83
N THR A 208 -5.01 7.04 -1.78
CA THR A 208 -5.81 7.75 -2.78
C THR A 208 -6.58 6.78 -3.66
N VAL A 209 -5.92 5.79 -4.27
CA VAL A 209 -6.59 4.78 -5.13
C VAL A 209 -7.66 4.02 -4.35
N GLY A 210 -7.33 3.56 -3.14
CA GLY A 210 -8.28 2.85 -2.28
C GLY A 210 -9.51 3.68 -1.91
N ALA A 211 -9.34 5.00 -1.76
CA ALA A 211 -10.44 5.91 -1.44
C ALA A 211 -11.29 6.28 -2.67
N ILE A 212 -10.68 6.56 -3.82
CA ILE A 212 -11.39 7.13 -4.98
C ILE A 212 -11.83 6.11 -6.02
N ALA A 213 -11.19 4.94 -6.12
CA ALA A 213 -11.52 3.94 -7.14
C ALA A 213 -12.98 3.45 -7.11
N PRO A 214 -13.63 3.24 -5.94
CA PRO A 214 -15.04 2.88 -5.90
C PRO A 214 -15.95 3.99 -6.49
N PHE A 215 -15.63 5.25 -6.22
CA PHE A 215 -16.39 6.39 -6.74
C PHE A 215 -16.19 6.58 -8.24
N ILE A 216 -14.99 6.31 -8.76
CA ILE A 216 -14.72 6.28 -10.19
C ILE A 216 -15.53 5.17 -10.88
N GLY A 217 -15.63 4.00 -10.26
CA GLY A 217 -16.49 2.90 -10.74
C GLY A 217 -17.99 3.26 -10.71
N LEU A 218 -18.45 3.89 -9.63
CA LEU A 218 -19.82 4.40 -9.51
C LEU A 218 -20.12 5.46 -10.58
N PHE A 219 -19.20 6.36 -10.86
CA PHE A 219 -19.33 7.31 -11.97
C PHE A 219 -19.54 6.58 -13.30
N GLY A 220 -18.78 5.52 -13.57
CA GLY A 220 -18.97 4.67 -14.74
C GLY A 220 -20.38 4.05 -14.80
N THR A 221 -20.93 3.59 -13.67
CA THR A 221 -22.31 3.06 -13.65
C THR A 221 -23.35 4.12 -13.98
N VAL A 222 -23.24 5.29 -13.35
CA VAL A 222 -24.21 6.38 -13.54
C VAL A 222 -24.22 6.83 -15.00
N TRP A 223 -23.03 6.96 -15.60
CA TRP A 223 -22.89 7.31 -17.00
C TRP A 223 -23.48 6.26 -17.95
N GLY A 224 -23.17 4.98 -17.73
CA GLY A 224 -23.69 3.90 -18.58
C GLY A 224 -25.22 3.74 -18.49
N ILE A 225 -25.79 3.87 -17.28
CA ILE A 225 -27.24 3.84 -17.08
C ILE A 225 -27.90 5.05 -17.75
N MET A 226 -27.31 6.25 -17.63
CA MET A 226 -27.80 7.46 -18.30
C MET A 226 -27.85 7.26 -19.83
N ASN A 227 -26.77 6.76 -20.44
CA ASN A 227 -26.74 6.49 -21.88
C ASN A 227 -27.75 5.42 -22.31
N SER A 228 -27.97 4.41 -21.47
CA SER A 228 -29.00 3.38 -21.72
C SER A 228 -30.41 4.00 -21.76
N PHE A 229 -30.73 4.92 -20.84
CA PHE A 229 -32.01 5.63 -20.85
C PHE A 229 -32.17 6.57 -22.06
N ILE A 230 -31.09 7.24 -22.50
CA ILE A 230 -31.11 8.05 -23.73
C ILE A 230 -31.45 7.16 -24.95
N GLY A 231 -30.89 5.95 -25.02
CA GLY A 231 -31.20 4.98 -26.09
C GLY A 231 -32.68 4.56 -26.14
N ILE A 232 -33.32 4.37 -24.97
CA ILE A 232 -34.77 4.11 -24.89
C ILE A 232 -35.56 5.31 -25.44
N ALA A 233 -35.21 6.52 -25.01
CA ALA A 233 -35.91 7.73 -25.43
C ALA A 233 -35.82 7.96 -26.95
N GLN A 234 -34.66 7.68 -27.56
CA GLN A 234 -34.46 7.82 -29.01
C GLN A 234 -35.14 6.71 -29.82
N SER A 235 -35.09 5.47 -29.34
CA SER A 235 -35.68 4.32 -30.05
C SER A 235 -37.20 4.28 -29.96
N GLN A 236 -37.81 4.99 -29.00
CA GLN A 236 -39.25 4.95 -28.71
C GLN A 236 -39.77 3.52 -28.46
N THR A 237 -38.89 2.57 -28.13
CA THR A 237 -39.25 1.20 -27.81
C THR A 237 -39.02 0.92 -26.33
N THR A 238 -39.92 0.18 -25.70
CA THR A 238 -39.75 -0.29 -24.31
C THR A 238 -39.03 -1.64 -24.25
N ASN A 239 -38.38 -2.06 -25.34
CA ASN A 239 -37.74 -3.36 -25.41
C ASN A 239 -36.47 -3.39 -24.55
N LEU A 240 -36.55 -4.10 -23.41
CA LEU A 240 -35.46 -4.25 -22.45
C LEU A 240 -34.19 -4.89 -23.05
N ALA A 241 -34.32 -5.66 -24.14
CA ALA A 241 -33.18 -6.30 -24.79
C ALA A 241 -32.18 -5.28 -25.36
N VAL A 242 -32.64 -4.07 -25.73
CA VAL A 242 -31.80 -3.03 -26.35
C VAL A 242 -30.87 -2.36 -25.32
N VAL A 243 -31.28 -2.31 -24.04
CA VAL A 243 -30.53 -1.64 -22.97
C VAL A 243 -29.76 -2.58 -22.05
N ALA A 244 -30.09 -3.87 -22.05
CA ALA A 244 -29.43 -4.85 -21.20
C ALA A 244 -27.89 -4.83 -21.33
N PRO A 245 -27.27 -4.67 -22.52
CA PRO A 245 -25.82 -4.58 -22.64
C PRO A 245 -25.22 -3.35 -21.94
N GLY A 246 -25.79 -2.16 -22.13
CA GLY A 246 -25.29 -0.92 -21.53
C GLY A 246 -25.38 -0.91 -20.01
N ILE A 247 -26.42 -1.52 -19.44
CA ILE A 247 -26.55 -1.71 -17.99
C ILE A 247 -25.50 -2.71 -17.47
N ALA A 248 -25.26 -3.80 -18.19
CA ALA A 248 -24.24 -4.78 -17.81
C ALA A 248 -22.83 -4.17 -17.79
N GLU A 249 -22.48 -3.37 -18.81
CA GLU A 249 -21.20 -2.63 -18.88
C GLU A 249 -21.07 -1.60 -17.76
N ALA A 250 -22.15 -0.89 -17.45
CA ALA A 250 -22.21 0.04 -16.34
C ALA A 250 -21.83 -0.68 -15.03
N LEU A 251 -22.52 -1.79 -14.71
CA LEU A 251 -22.26 -2.58 -13.50
C LEU A 251 -20.83 -3.15 -13.44
N LEU A 252 -20.29 -3.55 -14.59
CA LEU A 252 -18.91 -4.00 -14.72
C LEU A 252 -17.90 -2.90 -14.27
N ALA A 253 -18.14 -1.63 -14.60
CA ALA A 253 -17.25 -0.54 -14.20
C ALA A 253 -17.15 -0.40 -12.67
N THR A 254 -18.26 -0.57 -11.94
CA THR A 254 -18.25 -0.57 -10.47
C THR A 254 -17.53 -1.79 -9.90
N ALA A 255 -17.76 -2.98 -10.49
CA ALA A 255 -17.06 -4.20 -10.07
C ALA A 255 -15.53 -4.03 -10.20
N ILE A 256 -15.05 -3.47 -11.32
CA ILE A 256 -13.62 -3.17 -11.53
C ILE A 256 -13.12 -2.12 -10.52
N GLY A 257 -13.93 -1.11 -10.21
CA GLY A 257 -13.60 -0.11 -9.19
C GLY A 257 -13.32 -0.73 -7.83
N LEU A 258 -14.16 -1.67 -7.40
CA LEU A 258 -13.96 -2.41 -6.14
C LEU A 258 -12.73 -3.33 -6.20
N VAL A 259 -12.52 -4.03 -7.31
CA VAL A 259 -11.34 -4.89 -7.51
C VAL A 259 -10.04 -4.09 -7.46
N ALA A 260 -10.03 -2.84 -7.92
CA ALA A 260 -8.88 -1.94 -7.79
C ALA A 260 -8.73 -1.38 -6.36
N ALA A 261 -9.84 -1.03 -5.70
CA ALA A 261 -9.84 -0.38 -4.39
C ALA A 261 -9.42 -1.31 -3.25
N ILE A 262 -9.98 -2.52 -3.19
CA ILE A 262 -9.81 -3.44 -2.06
C ILE A 262 -8.33 -3.78 -1.82
N PRO A 263 -7.55 -4.21 -2.84
CA PRO A 263 -6.12 -4.48 -2.65
C PRO A 263 -5.35 -3.22 -2.23
N ALA A 264 -5.67 -2.05 -2.80
CA ALA A 264 -4.99 -0.79 -2.47
C ALA A 264 -5.13 -0.45 -0.98
N VAL A 265 -6.34 -0.56 -0.41
CA VAL A 265 -6.60 -0.32 1.01
C VAL A 265 -5.86 -1.33 1.90
N VAL A 266 -5.93 -2.61 1.56
CA VAL A 266 -5.26 -3.67 2.34
C VAL A 266 -3.74 -3.45 2.35
N ILE A 267 -3.14 -3.22 1.19
CA ILE A 267 -1.70 -3.00 1.06
C ILE A 267 -1.27 -1.72 1.80
N TYR A 268 -2.05 -0.64 1.69
CA TYR A 268 -1.81 0.59 2.43
C TYR A 268 -1.74 0.32 3.95
N ASN A 269 -2.72 -0.39 4.50
CA ASN A 269 -2.78 -0.70 5.93
C ASN A 269 -1.59 -1.57 6.38
N VAL A 270 -1.19 -2.55 5.55
CA VAL A 270 0.01 -3.37 5.82
C VAL A 270 1.26 -2.51 5.86
N PHE A 271 1.46 -1.60 4.89
CA PHE A 271 2.61 -0.71 4.86
C PHE A 271 2.61 0.33 5.96
N ALA A 272 1.44 0.83 6.37
CA ALA A 272 1.32 1.71 7.54
C ALA A 272 1.84 1.00 8.79
N ARG A 273 1.41 -0.25 9.03
CA ARG A 273 1.87 -1.07 10.15
C ARG A 273 3.37 -1.37 10.07
N TRP A 274 3.87 -1.76 8.90
CA TRP A 274 5.30 -2.08 8.73
C TRP A 274 6.18 -0.85 8.91
N THR A 275 5.74 0.32 8.45
CA THR A 275 6.45 1.59 8.63
C THR A 275 6.49 1.98 10.10
N ALA A 276 5.38 1.83 10.82
CA ALA A 276 5.33 2.07 12.26
C ALA A 276 6.28 1.12 13.03
N SER A 277 6.25 -0.19 12.73
CA SER A 277 7.18 -1.15 13.32
C SER A 277 8.64 -0.83 12.99
N TYR A 278 8.93 -0.40 11.76
CA TYR A 278 10.28 0.01 11.37
C TYR A 278 10.74 1.24 12.15
N LYS A 279 9.87 2.25 12.30
CA LYS A 279 10.14 3.43 13.13
C LYS A 279 10.43 3.04 14.59
N ALA A 280 9.66 2.11 15.16
CA ALA A 280 9.89 1.61 16.51
C ALA A 280 11.28 0.98 16.66
N MET A 281 11.68 0.06 15.77
CA MET A 281 13.02 -0.56 15.81
C MET A 281 14.15 0.47 15.67
N VAL A 282 13.96 1.52 14.87
CA VAL A 282 14.94 2.63 14.79
C VAL A 282 14.98 3.42 16.09
N GLY A 283 13.83 3.58 16.76
CA GLY A 283 13.73 4.16 18.10
C GLY A 283 14.46 3.33 19.15
N ASP A 284 14.38 2.00 19.08
CA ASP A 284 15.09 1.10 20.00
C ASP A 284 16.61 1.26 19.88
N VAL A 285 17.14 1.32 18.65
CA VAL A 285 18.56 1.62 18.38
C VAL A 285 18.93 3.01 18.92
N ALA A 286 18.09 4.02 18.67
CA ALA A 286 18.35 5.37 19.17
C ALA A 286 18.40 5.42 20.70
N ALA A 287 17.47 4.75 21.38
CA ALA A 287 17.45 4.66 22.84
C ALA A 287 18.70 3.97 23.38
N GLN A 288 19.12 2.87 22.75
CA GLN A 288 20.34 2.17 23.14
C GLN A 288 21.59 3.07 23.05
N VAL A 289 21.72 3.82 21.96
CA VAL A 289 22.85 4.74 21.78
C VAL A 289 22.82 5.88 22.80
N LEU A 290 21.64 6.42 23.13
CA LEU A 290 21.49 7.42 24.21
C LEU A 290 21.87 6.85 25.58
N LEU A 291 21.51 5.60 25.86
CA LEU A 291 21.87 4.93 27.12
C LEU A 291 23.38 4.73 27.24
N LEU A 292 24.06 4.33 26.16
CA LEU A 292 25.52 4.21 26.12
C LEU A 292 26.17 5.58 26.33
N GLN A 293 25.77 6.60 25.56
CA GLN A 293 26.32 7.95 25.69
C GLN A 293 26.09 8.52 27.09
N SER A 294 24.89 8.37 27.66
CA SER A 294 24.60 8.87 29.01
C SER A 294 25.50 8.22 30.05
N ARG A 295 25.66 6.90 29.98
CA ARG A 295 26.50 6.14 30.92
C ARG A 295 27.96 6.54 30.82
N ASP A 296 28.49 6.69 29.60
CA ASP A 296 29.87 7.07 29.36
C ASP A 296 30.17 8.48 29.90
N LEU A 297 29.26 9.44 29.68
CA LEU A 297 29.39 10.80 30.23
C LEU A 297 29.37 10.82 31.77
N ASP A 298 28.50 10.03 32.40
CA ASP A 298 28.39 9.96 33.86
C ASP A 298 29.65 9.32 34.48
N ILE A 299 30.17 8.26 33.86
CA ILE A 299 31.43 7.63 34.27
C ILE A 299 32.59 8.61 34.12
N ALA A 300 32.71 9.30 32.98
CA ALA A 300 33.77 10.28 32.75
C ALA A 300 33.76 11.43 33.78
N ALA A 301 32.56 11.95 34.12
CA ALA A 301 32.41 12.96 35.16
C ALA A 301 32.79 12.45 36.56
N SER A 302 32.44 11.19 36.88
CA SER A 302 32.80 10.59 38.16
C SER A 302 34.31 10.43 38.34
N VAL A 303 35.04 10.07 37.28
CA VAL A 303 36.51 9.94 37.29
C VAL A 303 37.18 11.30 37.47
N GLY A 304 36.65 12.36 36.82
CA GLY A 304 37.16 13.72 36.98
C GLY A 304 37.04 14.26 38.41
N ASN A 305 36.00 13.84 39.15
CA ASN A 305 35.78 14.26 40.55
C ASN A 305 36.62 13.47 41.57
N VAL A 306 37.26 12.35 41.19
CA VAL A 306 38.12 11.54 42.07
C VAL A 306 39.60 11.87 41.77
N SER A 307 40.05 13.07 42.17
CA SER A 307 41.48 13.39 42.27
C SER A 307 41.96 13.25 43.74
N PRO A 308 43.20 12.81 44.00
CA PRO A 308 43.59 12.19 45.27
C PRO A 308 43.63 13.18 46.44
N ALA A 309 43.17 12.74 47.61
CA ALA A 309 43.33 13.47 48.87
C ALA A 309 44.81 13.85 49.10
N PRO A 310 45.11 15.07 49.55
CA PRO A 310 46.49 15.48 49.79
C PRO A 310 47.11 14.57 50.85
N ALA A 311 48.25 13.96 50.52
CA ALA A 311 49.02 13.13 51.43
C ALA A 311 49.28 13.89 52.74
N HIS A 312 48.64 13.43 53.81
CA HIS A 312 48.85 13.94 55.15
C HIS A 312 50.31 13.67 55.53
N GLN A 313 51.18 14.68 55.40
CA GLN A 313 52.54 14.62 55.89
C GLN A 313 52.49 14.47 57.41
N LEU A 314 52.73 13.25 57.90
CA LEU A 314 53.00 12.99 59.29
C LEU A 314 54.32 13.69 59.64
N ARG A 315 54.18 14.88 60.25
CA ARG A 315 55.28 15.63 60.86
C ARG A 315 55.74 14.86 62.09
N VAL A 316 56.80 14.08 61.95
CA VAL A 316 57.53 13.48 63.08
C VAL A 316 58.31 14.60 63.74
N GLY A 317 57.99 14.90 64.98
CA GLY A 317 58.69 15.80 65.90
C GLY A 317 58.56 15.26 67.30
#